data_AF-A0A0R2PH16-F1
#
_entry.id   AF-A0A0R2PH16-F1
#
_cell.length_a   1.000
_cell.length_b   1.000
_cell.length_c   1.000
_cell.angle_alpha   90.00
_cell.angle_beta   90.00
_cell.angle_gamma   90.00
#
_symmetry.space_group_name_H-M   'P 1'
#
loop_
_entity.id
_entity.type
_entity.pdbx_description
1 polymer ?
#
loop_
_entity_poly.entity_id
_entity_poly.type
_entity_poly.pdbx_seq_one_letter_code
_entity_poly.pdbx_strand_id
1 'polypeptide(L)'
;MIGLGTLINTATILVGGTVGLLIGKKIPENVRLIVVQVIGMITIGLGLSDVMKTHNMVFPLLGMVIGAVIGELLKIEDRLEHLGTLFHQKFAARQESGSFVKGFVTATLLFCIGPLTILGAMQDASGETPQLYIIKGTLDGFMSVIFAAVHGVGVLFSALSVFIVQGLLTLFGTRLDALLDDRMRIELFAAGGLAVLARFVFSEN
;
A
#
# COMPACT_ATOMS: atom_id res chain seq x y z
N MET A 1 -8.24 -13.51 15.49
CA MET A 1 -9.52 -13.37 14.76
C MET A 1 -9.17 -13.18 13.30
N ILE A 2 -9.79 -13.92 12.39
CA ILE A 2 -9.48 -13.81 10.95
C ILE A 2 -9.89 -12.43 10.45
N GLY A 3 -9.01 -11.74 9.72
CA GLY A 3 -9.29 -10.44 9.11
C GLY A 3 -9.16 -9.24 10.05
N LEU A 4 -8.66 -9.45 11.28
CA LEU A 4 -8.49 -8.37 12.26
C LEU A 4 -7.45 -7.36 11.78
N GLY A 5 -6.34 -7.81 11.22
CA GLY A 5 -5.30 -6.92 10.71
C GLY A 5 -5.77 -6.09 9.51
N THR A 6 -6.59 -6.67 8.63
CA THR A 6 -7.23 -5.94 7.52
C THR A 6 -8.11 -4.81 8.05
N LEU A 7 -8.97 -5.11 9.04
CA LEU A 7 -9.82 -4.10 9.68
C LEU A 7 -9.01 -3.00 10.36
N ILE A 8 -7.93 -3.37 11.06
CA ILE A 8 -7.02 -2.42 11.71
C ILE A 8 -6.39 -1.51 10.65
N ASN A 9 -5.86 -2.05 9.55
CA ASN A 9 -5.23 -1.24 8.52
C ASN A 9 -6.22 -0.28 7.87
N THR A 10 -7.38 -0.78 7.43
CA THR A 10 -8.46 0.05 6.86
C THR A 10 -8.88 1.16 7.83
N ALA A 11 -9.09 0.84 9.11
CA ALA A 11 -9.44 1.82 10.12
C ALA A 11 -8.33 2.86 10.31
N THR A 12 -7.06 2.45 10.29
CA THR A 12 -5.93 3.36 10.47
C THR A 12 -5.81 4.34 9.30
N ILE A 13 -6.06 3.89 8.05
CA ILE A 13 -6.13 4.77 6.87
C ILE A 13 -7.29 5.76 6.98
N LEU A 14 -8.47 5.32 7.45
CA LEU A 14 -9.63 6.20 7.61
C LEU A 14 -9.40 7.25 8.71
N VAL A 15 -8.86 6.83 9.84
CA VAL A 15 -8.54 7.74 10.96
C VAL A 15 -7.43 8.70 10.56
N GLY A 16 -6.32 8.19 10.01
CA GLY A 16 -5.19 9.00 9.57
C GLY A 16 -5.58 9.97 8.47
N GLY A 17 -6.30 9.51 7.45
CA GLY A 17 -6.82 10.35 6.37
C GLY A 17 -7.75 11.44 6.91
N THR A 18 -8.66 11.11 7.82
CA THR A 18 -9.58 12.08 8.44
C THR A 18 -8.81 13.14 9.24
N VAL A 19 -7.83 12.72 10.03
CA VAL A 19 -6.93 13.65 10.73
C VAL A 19 -6.22 14.55 9.72
N GLY A 20 -5.63 13.98 8.67
CA GLY A 20 -4.97 14.73 7.59
C GLY A 20 -5.86 15.78 6.93
N LEU A 21 -7.16 15.49 6.73
CA LEU A 21 -8.12 16.47 6.21
C LEU A 21 -8.40 17.61 7.18
N LEU A 22 -8.54 17.30 8.47
CA LEU A 22 -8.91 18.28 9.50
C LEU A 22 -7.75 19.20 9.87
N ILE A 23 -6.55 18.64 10.04
CA ILE A 23 -5.37 19.38 10.51
C ILE A 23 -4.36 19.69 9.41
N GLY A 24 -4.51 19.13 8.19
CA GLY A 24 -3.52 19.22 7.12
C GLY A 24 -3.10 20.64 6.75
N LYS A 25 -4.04 21.58 6.73
CA LYS A 25 -3.75 23.01 6.49
C LYS A 25 -2.87 23.66 7.57
N LYS A 26 -2.81 23.07 8.76
CA LYS A 26 -2.00 23.52 9.90
C LYS A 26 -0.66 22.80 9.99
N ILE A 27 -0.44 21.72 9.23
CA ILE A 27 0.81 20.97 9.26
C ILE A 27 1.84 21.73 8.40
N PRO A 28 2.94 22.23 9.00
CA PRO A 28 4.01 22.87 8.25
C PRO A 28 4.63 21.92 7.21
N GLU A 29 5.07 22.46 6.08
CA GLU A 29 5.66 21.66 4.99
C GLU A 29 6.89 20.86 5.43
N ASN A 30 7.76 21.46 6.25
CA ASN A 30 8.91 20.77 6.85
C ASN A 30 8.49 19.57 7.71
N VAL A 31 7.38 19.66 8.44
CA VAL A 31 6.87 18.52 9.24
C VAL A 31 6.37 17.41 8.32
N ARG A 32 5.67 17.75 7.24
CA ARG A 32 5.24 16.76 6.22
C ARG A 32 6.44 16.04 5.61
N LEU A 33 7.49 16.78 5.25
CA LEU A 33 8.72 16.22 4.71
C LEU A 33 9.42 15.29 5.70
N ILE A 34 9.55 15.70 6.98
CA ILE A 34 10.17 14.85 8.01
C ILE A 34 9.41 13.53 8.17
N VAL A 35 8.07 13.58 8.22
CA VAL A 35 7.26 12.36 8.35
C VAL A 35 7.46 11.42 7.16
N VAL A 36 7.42 11.96 5.94
CA VAL A 36 7.67 11.18 4.71
C VAL A 36 9.09 10.59 4.71
N GLN A 37 10.09 11.35 5.14
CA GLN A 37 11.48 10.90 5.22
C GLN A 37 11.66 9.77 6.23
N VAL A 38 11.06 9.87 7.42
CA VAL A 38 11.12 8.81 8.45
C VAL A 38 10.45 7.54 7.95
N ILE A 39 9.25 7.66 7.36
CA ILE A 39 8.54 6.51 6.79
C ILE A 39 9.36 5.90 5.65
N GLY A 40 9.91 6.73 4.76
CA GLY A 40 10.76 6.28 3.67
C GLY A 40 11.99 5.54 4.18
N MET A 41 12.65 6.04 5.22
CA MET A 41 13.81 5.41 5.84
C MET A 41 13.47 4.02 6.41
N ILE A 42 12.35 3.89 7.14
CA ILE A 42 11.89 2.59 7.64
C ILE A 42 11.56 1.64 6.48
N THR A 43 10.88 2.14 5.45
CA THR A 43 10.46 1.31 4.31
C THR A 43 11.67 0.84 3.49
N ILE A 44 12.68 1.70 3.28
CA ILE A 44 13.96 1.34 2.69
C ILE A 44 14.68 0.29 3.55
N GLY A 45 14.72 0.48 4.87
CA GLY A 45 15.32 -0.48 5.80
C GLY A 45 14.68 -1.86 5.73
N LEU A 46 13.34 -1.92 5.70
CA LEU A 46 12.59 -3.17 5.51
C LEU A 46 12.90 -3.79 4.14
N GLY A 47 12.83 -2.99 3.07
CA GLY A 47 13.10 -3.46 1.70
C GLY A 47 14.51 -4.01 1.53
N LEU A 48 15.53 -3.32 2.04
CA LEU A 48 16.91 -3.79 2.00
C LEU A 48 17.10 -5.07 2.81
N SER A 49 16.52 -5.14 4.00
CA SER A 49 16.56 -6.36 4.84
C SER A 49 15.95 -7.56 4.12
N ASP A 50 14.86 -7.35 3.39
CA ASP A 50 14.19 -8.41 2.63
C ASP A 50 14.97 -8.83 1.38
N VAL A 51 15.56 -7.87 0.66
CA VAL A 51 16.44 -8.17 -0.47
C VAL A 51 17.67 -8.95 -0.03
N MET A 52 18.28 -8.63 1.11
CA MET A 52 19.46 -9.34 1.60
C MET A 52 19.20 -10.81 1.98
N LYS A 53 17.94 -11.22 2.13
CA LYS A 53 17.56 -12.63 2.40
C LYS A 53 17.48 -13.47 1.12
N THR A 54 17.42 -12.85 -0.07
CA THR A 54 17.38 -13.60 -1.33
C THR A 54 18.66 -14.40 -1.53
N HIS A 55 18.51 -15.64 -1.99
CA HIS A 55 19.63 -16.48 -2.38
C HIS A 55 19.84 -16.46 -3.90
N ASN A 56 18.83 -16.02 -4.66
CA ASN A 56 18.88 -15.96 -6.11
C ASN A 56 18.02 -14.82 -6.67
N MET A 57 18.70 -13.72 -7.04
CA MET A 57 18.08 -12.51 -7.58
C MET A 57 17.31 -12.74 -8.91
N VAL A 58 17.53 -13.88 -9.58
CA VAL A 58 16.82 -14.21 -10.83
C VAL A 58 15.31 -14.34 -10.58
N PHE A 59 14.88 -14.92 -9.46
CA PHE A 59 13.44 -15.11 -9.18
C PHE A 59 12.70 -13.78 -8.95
N PRO A 60 13.17 -12.87 -8.06
CA PRO A 60 12.59 -11.55 -7.92
C PRO A 60 12.60 -10.75 -9.22
N LEU A 61 13.71 -10.80 -9.97
CA LEU A 61 13.83 -10.08 -11.25
C LEU A 61 12.78 -10.54 -12.27
N LEU A 62 12.67 -11.85 -12.51
CA LEU A 62 11.70 -12.39 -13.46
C LEU A 62 10.27 -12.12 -13.00
N GLY A 63 9.99 -12.32 -11.70
CA GLY A 63 8.67 -12.05 -11.12
C GLY A 63 8.24 -10.59 -11.29
N MET A 64 9.15 -9.63 -11.05
CA MET A 64 8.87 -8.21 -11.23
C MET A 64 8.66 -7.85 -12.70
N VAL A 65 9.50 -8.34 -13.62
CA VAL A 65 9.37 -8.05 -15.07
C VAL A 65 8.05 -8.61 -15.59
N ILE A 66 7.75 -9.87 -15.31
CA ILE A 66 6.51 -10.52 -15.76
C ILE A 66 5.30 -9.83 -15.12
N GLY A 67 5.36 -9.56 -13.81
CA GLY A 67 4.31 -8.86 -13.08
C GLY A 67 4.03 -7.46 -13.62
N ALA A 68 5.06 -6.69 -13.94
CA ALA A 68 4.94 -5.36 -14.53
C ALA A 68 4.30 -5.41 -15.92
N VAL A 69 4.75 -6.33 -16.79
CA VAL A 69 4.15 -6.52 -18.13
C VAL A 69 2.68 -6.93 -18.02
N ILE A 70 2.34 -7.88 -17.14
CA ILE A 70 0.96 -8.28 -16.92
C ILE A 70 0.14 -7.10 -16.37
N GLY A 71 0.68 -6.34 -15.42
CA GLY A 71 0.01 -5.17 -14.85
C GLY A 71 -0.30 -4.09 -15.89
N GLU A 72 0.65 -3.83 -16.78
CA GLU A 72 0.49 -2.90 -17.91
C GLU A 72 -0.55 -3.40 -18.91
N LEU A 73 -0.50 -4.67 -19.30
CA LEU A 73 -1.49 -5.27 -20.22
C LEU A 73 -2.92 -5.25 -19.63
N LEU A 74 -3.04 -5.41 -18.31
CA LEU A 74 -4.32 -5.30 -17.60
C LEU A 74 -4.76 -3.85 -17.41
N LYS A 75 -3.88 -2.87 -17.65
CA LYS A 75 -4.12 -1.44 -17.47
C LYS A 75 -4.61 -1.11 -16.06
N ILE A 76 -3.92 -1.63 -15.06
CA ILE A 76 -4.35 -1.51 -13.65
C ILE A 76 -4.47 -0.04 -13.25
N GLU A 77 -3.52 0.81 -13.66
CA GLU A 77 -3.54 2.23 -13.34
C GLU A 77 -4.70 2.96 -14.03
N ASP A 78 -4.89 2.79 -15.35
CA ASP A 78 -6.03 3.35 -16.10
C ASP A 78 -7.39 2.98 -15.44
N ARG A 79 -7.52 1.73 -14.98
CA ARG A 79 -8.74 1.26 -14.32
C ARG A 79 -8.94 1.92 -12.96
N LEU A 80 -7.87 2.12 -12.19
CA LEU A 80 -7.93 2.86 -10.93
C LEU A 80 -8.25 4.34 -11.14
N GLU A 81 -7.67 4.97 -12.16
CA GLU A 81 -8.03 6.33 -12.54
C GLU A 81 -9.51 6.45 -12.90
N HIS A 82 -10.01 5.53 -13.74
CA HIS A 82 -11.43 5.50 -14.10
C HIS A 82 -12.33 5.32 -12.86
N LEU A 83 -12.01 4.39 -11.96
CA LEU A 83 -12.72 4.24 -10.68
C LEU A 83 -12.66 5.52 -9.83
N GLY A 84 -11.51 6.19 -9.80
CA GLY A 84 -11.33 7.47 -9.14
C GLY A 84 -12.26 8.55 -9.71
N THR A 85 -12.39 8.63 -11.04
CA THR A 85 -13.29 9.59 -11.68
C THR A 85 -14.76 9.31 -11.36
N LEU A 86 -15.16 8.03 -11.30
CA LEU A 86 -16.52 7.64 -10.92
C LEU A 86 -16.82 8.01 -9.46
N PHE A 87 -15.88 7.77 -8.55
CA PHE A 87 -16.03 8.19 -7.15
C PHE A 87 -16.06 9.70 -7.00
N HIS A 88 -15.23 10.42 -7.75
CA HIS A 88 -15.24 11.88 -7.77
C HIS A 88 -16.60 12.42 -8.19
N GLN A 89 -17.13 11.96 -9.33
CA GLN A 89 -18.42 12.42 -9.86
C GLN A 89 -19.57 12.14 -8.89
N LYS A 90 -19.54 11.00 -8.19
CA LYS A 90 -20.62 10.59 -7.29
C LYS A 90 -20.54 11.20 -5.89
N PHE A 91 -19.34 11.35 -5.33
CA PHE A 91 -19.16 11.69 -3.91
C PHE A 91 -18.39 12.99 -3.66
N ALA A 92 -17.71 13.54 -4.67
CA ALA A 92 -16.85 14.71 -4.51
C ALA A 92 -16.93 15.71 -5.68
N ALA A 93 -18.08 15.81 -6.35
CA ALA A 93 -18.28 16.68 -7.52
C ALA A 93 -17.94 18.17 -7.30
N ARG A 94 -17.87 18.61 -6.03
CA ARG A 94 -17.49 19.98 -5.65
C ARG A 94 -15.98 20.19 -5.48
N GLN A 95 -15.16 19.13 -5.50
CA GLN A 95 -13.70 19.21 -5.41
C GLN A 95 -13.06 19.18 -6.80
N GLU A 96 -11.81 19.62 -6.89
CA GLU A 96 -11.03 19.47 -8.12
C GLU A 96 -10.81 17.99 -8.43
N SER A 97 -11.31 17.54 -9.59
CA SER A 97 -11.22 16.15 -10.04
C SER A 97 -9.79 15.65 -10.08
N GLY A 98 -8.85 16.47 -10.54
CA GLY A 98 -7.44 16.08 -10.67
C GLY A 98 -6.80 15.72 -9.33
N SER A 99 -6.98 16.57 -8.31
CA SER A 99 -6.40 16.34 -6.97
C SER A 99 -7.03 15.12 -6.29
N PHE A 100 -8.36 14.98 -6.39
CA PHE A 100 -9.08 13.83 -5.83
C PHE A 100 -8.61 12.50 -6.45
N VAL A 101 -8.62 12.41 -7.79
CA VAL A 101 -8.25 11.18 -8.50
C VAL A 101 -6.80 10.83 -8.23
N LYS A 102 -5.89 11.82 -8.33
CA LYS A 102 -4.47 11.63 -8.00
C LYS A 102 -4.28 11.13 -6.58
N GLY A 103 -4.98 11.71 -5.59
CA GLY A 103 -4.93 11.27 -4.20
C GLY A 103 -5.40 9.83 -4.02
N PHE A 104 -6.54 9.47 -4.62
CA PHE A 104 -7.09 8.12 -4.56
C PHE A 104 -6.15 7.07 -5.20
N VAL A 105 -5.68 7.33 -6.42
CA VAL A 105 -4.83 6.41 -7.17
C VAL A 105 -3.48 6.25 -6.48
N THR A 106 -2.83 7.36 -6.13
CA THR A 106 -1.51 7.33 -5.47
C THR A 106 -1.57 6.58 -4.14
N ALA A 107 -2.59 6.86 -3.31
CA ALA A 107 -2.77 6.18 -2.03
C ALA A 107 -3.12 4.69 -2.22
N THR A 108 -3.99 4.36 -3.17
CA THR A 108 -4.35 2.96 -3.45
C THR A 108 -3.14 2.16 -3.90
N LEU A 109 -2.37 2.68 -4.84
CA LEU A 109 -1.15 2.02 -5.33
C LEU A 109 -0.13 1.89 -4.19
N LEU A 110 0.09 2.92 -3.38
CA LEU A 110 1.04 2.86 -2.26
C LEU A 110 0.62 1.83 -1.21
N PHE A 111 -0.66 1.80 -0.82
CA PHE A 111 -1.12 0.93 0.26
C PHE A 111 -1.38 -0.51 -0.20
N CYS A 112 -1.72 -0.75 -1.47
CA CYS A 112 -1.99 -2.11 -1.94
C CYS A 112 -0.73 -2.80 -2.49
N ILE A 113 0.18 -2.08 -3.14
CA ILE A 113 1.33 -2.66 -3.82
C ILE A 113 2.49 -2.79 -2.84
N GLY A 114 2.55 -3.93 -2.16
CA GLY A 114 3.66 -4.28 -1.26
C GLY A 114 3.59 -5.75 -0.81
N PRO A 115 4.75 -6.36 -0.46
CA PRO A 115 4.80 -7.76 -0.05
C PRO A 115 4.03 -8.00 1.25
N LEU A 116 4.04 -7.00 2.14
CA LEU A 116 3.28 -7.01 3.40
C LEU A 116 1.76 -7.11 3.17
N THR A 117 1.24 -6.69 2.01
CA THR A 117 -0.18 -6.86 1.67
C THR A 117 -0.55 -8.34 1.53
N ILE A 118 0.30 -9.13 0.86
CA ILE A 118 0.06 -10.55 0.60
C ILE A 118 0.38 -11.38 1.84
N LEU A 119 1.59 -11.21 2.39
CA LEU A 119 2.06 -12.02 3.51
C LEU A 119 1.34 -11.65 4.81
N GLY A 120 0.99 -10.38 4.98
CA GLY A 120 0.12 -9.97 6.09
C GLY A 120 -1.28 -10.56 5.97
N ALA A 121 -1.85 -10.71 4.77
CA ALA A 121 -3.14 -11.37 4.58
C ALA A 121 -3.08 -12.86 4.96
N MET A 122 -1.98 -13.52 4.61
CA MET A 122 -1.76 -14.92 4.98
C MET A 122 -1.65 -15.10 6.50
N GLN A 123 -0.90 -14.22 7.18
CA GLN A 123 -0.83 -14.20 8.65
C GLN A 123 -2.17 -13.84 9.30
N ASP A 124 -2.91 -12.88 8.73
CA ASP A 124 -4.24 -12.49 9.22
C ASP A 124 -5.28 -13.60 9.00
N ALA A 125 -5.07 -14.46 7.99
CA ALA A 125 -5.89 -15.63 7.69
C ALA A 125 -5.61 -16.83 8.62
N SER A 126 -4.37 -16.98 9.10
CA SER A 126 -4.02 -18.03 10.07
C SER A 126 -4.65 -17.79 11.46
N GLY A 127 -5.11 -16.56 11.72
CA GLY A 127 -5.74 -16.16 12.97
C GLY A 127 -4.75 -15.81 14.08
N GLU A 128 -3.45 -15.84 13.78
CA GLU A 128 -2.37 -15.35 14.64
C GLU A 128 -2.44 -13.83 14.82
N THR A 129 -1.62 -13.30 15.73
CA THR A 129 -1.48 -11.85 15.90
C THR A 129 -0.97 -11.24 14.59
N PRO A 130 -1.69 -10.29 13.98
CA PRO A 130 -1.38 -9.81 12.62
C PRO A 130 -0.27 -8.75 12.65
N GLN A 131 0.92 -9.12 13.15
CA GLN A 131 2.05 -8.21 13.34
C GLN A 131 2.45 -7.49 12.04
N LEU A 132 2.43 -8.20 10.91
CA LEU A 132 2.74 -7.60 9.59
C LEU A 132 1.73 -6.50 9.22
N TYR A 133 0.44 -6.72 9.50
CA TYR A 133 -0.59 -5.71 9.28
C TYR A 133 -0.61 -4.59 10.33
N ILE A 134 -0.06 -4.81 11.53
CA ILE A 134 0.17 -3.73 12.50
C ILE A 134 1.30 -2.80 12.01
N ILE A 135 2.42 -3.35 11.55
CA ILE A 135 3.52 -2.56 10.97
C ILE A 135 3.00 -1.80 9.76
N LYS A 136 2.33 -2.51 8.84
CA LYS A 136 1.75 -1.91 7.64
C LYS A 136 0.72 -0.83 7.97
N GLY A 137 -0.21 -1.10 8.88
CA GLY A 137 -1.23 -0.15 9.30
C GLY A 137 -0.65 1.12 9.89
N THR A 138 0.45 1.01 10.63
CA THR A 138 1.17 2.18 11.15
C THR A 138 1.75 3.01 10.00
N LEU A 139 2.43 2.39 9.04
CA LEU A 139 3.01 3.06 7.87
C LEU A 139 1.93 3.73 6.99
N ASP A 140 0.91 2.97 6.59
CA ASP A 140 -0.21 3.44 5.77
C ASP A 140 -1.00 4.53 6.50
N GLY A 141 -1.15 4.40 7.83
CA GLY A 141 -1.75 5.38 8.72
C GLY A 141 -1.09 6.74 8.67
N PHE A 142 0.21 6.81 8.96
CA PHE A 142 0.94 8.07 8.89
C PHE A 142 0.99 8.63 7.46
N MET A 143 1.17 7.77 6.44
CA MET A 143 1.12 8.23 5.04
C MET A 143 -0.25 8.77 4.65
N SER A 144 -1.34 8.19 5.16
CA SER A 144 -2.70 8.68 4.89
C SER A 144 -2.94 10.08 5.46
N VAL A 145 -2.35 10.41 6.62
CA VAL A 145 -2.38 11.78 7.18
C VAL A 145 -1.73 12.75 6.22
N ILE A 146 -0.52 12.44 5.74
CA ILE A 146 0.24 13.33 4.86
C ILE A 146 -0.44 13.44 3.49
N PHE A 147 -0.82 12.32 2.89
CA PHE A 147 -1.46 12.31 1.58
C PHE A 147 -2.81 13.02 1.62
N ALA A 148 -3.62 12.85 2.67
CA ALA A 148 -4.90 13.55 2.78
C ALA A 148 -4.69 15.06 2.99
N ALA A 149 -3.64 15.48 3.69
CA ALA A 149 -3.28 16.88 3.84
C ALA A 149 -2.85 17.54 2.51
N VAL A 150 -2.31 16.77 1.55
CA VAL A 150 -1.83 17.26 0.25
C VAL A 150 -2.88 17.11 -0.85
N HIS A 151 -3.50 15.93 -0.97
CA HIS A 151 -4.39 15.53 -2.07
C HIS A 151 -5.87 15.49 -1.69
N GLY A 152 -6.20 15.77 -0.43
CA GLY A 152 -7.59 15.89 0.02
C GLY A 152 -8.31 14.56 0.16
N VAL A 153 -9.64 14.61 0.04
CA VAL A 153 -10.55 13.53 0.50
C VAL A 153 -10.43 12.25 -0.31
N GLY A 154 -9.88 12.32 -1.53
CA GLY A 154 -9.69 11.15 -2.40
C GLY A 154 -8.87 10.04 -1.74
N VAL A 155 -8.00 10.39 -0.80
CA VAL A 155 -7.19 9.43 -0.04
C VAL A 155 -8.04 8.51 0.83
N LEU A 156 -9.15 8.98 1.41
CA LEU A 156 -10.03 8.12 2.22
C LEU A 156 -10.65 6.99 1.40
N PHE A 157 -10.84 7.19 0.10
CA PHE A 157 -11.39 6.16 -0.79
C PHE A 157 -10.39 5.02 -1.04
N SER A 158 -9.09 5.23 -0.82
CA SER A 158 -8.12 4.13 -0.90
C SER A 158 -8.33 3.09 0.19
N ALA A 159 -8.94 3.46 1.33
CA ALA A 159 -9.31 2.52 2.38
C ALA A 159 -10.27 1.43 1.86
N LEU A 160 -11.14 1.76 0.91
CA LEU A 160 -12.02 0.79 0.25
C LEU A 160 -11.20 -0.17 -0.63
N SER A 161 -10.27 0.34 -1.43
CA SER A 161 -9.38 -0.48 -2.24
C SER A 161 -8.57 -1.43 -1.36
N VAL A 162 -8.01 -0.93 -0.26
CA VAL A 162 -7.24 -1.72 0.72
C VAL A 162 -8.12 -2.78 1.35
N PHE A 163 -9.32 -2.42 1.82
CA PHE A 163 -10.26 -3.37 2.41
C PHE A 163 -10.62 -4.51 1.45
N ILE A 164 -10.89 -4.19 0.18
CA ILE A 164 -11.21 -5.18 -0.85
C ILE A 164 -9.99 -6.06 -1.15
N VAL A 165 -8.84 -5.46 -1.45
CA VAL A 165 -7.63 -6.21 -1.84
C VAL A 165 -7.13 -7.08 -0.68
N GLN A 166 -6.94 -6.50 0.51
CA GLN A 166 -6.51 -7.24 1.69
C GLN A 166 -7.57 -8.24 2.14
N GLY A 167 -8.84 -7.87 2.14
CA GLY A 167 -9.94 -8.76 2.53
C GLY A 167 -10.05 -9.98 1.63
N LEU A 168 -9.92 -9.80 0.31
CA LEU A 168 -9.89 -10.92 -0.65
C LEU A 168 -8.66 -11.80 -0.43
N LEU A 169 -7.48 -11.20 -0.22
CA LEU A 169 -6.27 -11.97 0.05
C LEU A 169 -6.36 -12.75 1.37
N THR A 170 -6.92 -12.16 2.42
CA THR A 170 -7.12 -12.83 3.72
C THR A 170 -8.14 -13.95 3.60
N LEU A 171 -9.22 -13.77 2.82
CA LEU A 171 -10.22 -14.82 2.57
C LEU A 171 -9.59 -16.06 1.91
N PHE A 172 -8.66 -15.86 0.98
CA PHE A 172 -7.91 -16.93 0.31
C PHE A 172 -6.56 -17.23 0.98
N GLY A 173 -6.25 -16.60 2.11
CA GLY A 173 -4.91 -16.55 2.68
C GLY A 173 -4.39 -17.92 3.11
N THR A 174 -5.25 -18.76 3.67
CA THR A 174 -4.89 -20.14 4.06
C THR A 174 -4.56 -21.02 2.85
N ARG A 175 -5.21 -20.80 1.70
CA ARG A 175 -4.89 -21.51 0.45
C ARG A 175 -3.60 -21.00 -0.16
N LEU A 176 -3.38 -19.69 -0.13
CA LEU A 176 -2.13 -19.08 -0.59
C LEU A 176 -0.95 -19.56 0.25
N ASP A 177 -1.10 -19.65 1.58
CA ASP A 177 -0.05 -20.13 2.47
C ASP A 177 0.34 -21.60 2.22
N ALA A 178 -0.64 -22.45 1.90
CA ALA A 178 -0.38 -23.83 1.53
C ALA A 178 0.34 -24.00 0.18
N LEU A 179 0.30 -22.98 -0.70
CA LEU A 179 0.98 -22.99 -2.00
C LEU A 179 2.41 -22.44 -1.93
N LEU A 180 2.76 -21.75 -0.86
CA LEU A 180 4.03 -21.05 -0.72
C LEU A 180 4.95 -21.81 0.25
N ASP A 181 6.09 -22.24 -0.25
CA ASP A 181 7.18 -22.69 0.62
C ASP A 181 8.00 -21.50 1.16
N ASP A 182 8.92 -21.77 2.09
CA ASP A 182 9.74 -20.72 2.70
C ASP A 182 10.63 -19.98 1.69
N ARG A 183 11.10 -20.67 0.64
CA ARG A 183 11.91 -20.04 -0.41
C ARG A 183 11.06 -19.09 -1.23
N MET A 184 9.85 -19.50 -1.61
CA MET A 184 8.90 -18.65 -2.34
C MET A 184 8.53 -17.41 -1.52
N ARG A 185 8.34 -17.55 -0.19
CA ARG A 185 8.11 -16.41 0.71
C ARG A 185 9.28 -15.43 0.73
N ILE A 186 10.52 -15.94 0.80
CA ILE A 186 11.74 -15.11 0.76
C ILE A 186 11.82 -14.34 -0.55
N GLU A 187 11.62 -15.02 -1.69
CA GLU A 187 11.72 -14.35 -3.00
C GLU A 187 10.58 -13.35 -3.24
N LEU A 188 9.39 -13.60 -2.68
CA LEU A 188 8.29 -12.62 -2.68
C LEU A 188 8.63 -11.36 -1.86
N PHE A 189 9.22 -11.54 -0.68
CA PHE A 189 9.72 -10.42 0.14
C PHE A 189 10.81 -9.65 -0.60
N ALA A 190 11.78 -10.33 -1.22
CA ALA A 190 12.85 -9.68 -1.97
C ALA A 190 12.32 -8.89 -3.17
N ALA A 191 11.38 -9.44 -3.95
CA ALA A 191 10.73 -8.72 -5.04
C ALA A 191 9.99 -7.47 -4.55
N GLY A 192 9.25 -7.60 -3.44
CA GLY A 192 8.57 -6.48 -2.83
C GLY A 192 9.53 -5.42 -2.25
N GLY A 193 10.64 -5.85 -1.66
CA GLY A 193 11.71 -4.98 -1.18
C GLY A 193 12.36 -4.19 -2.30
N LEU A 194 12.64 -4.84 -3.44
CA LEU A 194 13.12 -4.16 -4.66
C LEU A 194 12.10 -3.15 -5.20
N ALA A 195 10.81 -3.49 -5.24
CA ALA A 195 9.77 -2.58 -5.69
C ALA A 195 9.67 -1.32 -4.81
N VAL A 196 9.77 -1.49 -3.49
CA VAL A 196 9.84 -0.39 -2.53
C VAL A 196 11.06 0.48 -2.79
N LEU A 197 12.25 -0.13 -2.88
CA LEU A 197 13.50 0.61 -3.12
C LEU A 197 13.46 1.38 -4.43
N ALA A 198 12.96 0.76 -5.50
CA ALA A 198 12.76 1.40 -6.79
C ALA A 198 11.87 2.64 -6.68
N ARG A 199 10.76 2.56 -5.91
CA ARG A 199 9.86 3.70 -5.75
C ARG A 199 10.51 4.90 -5.07
N PHE A 200 11.45 4.69 -4.15
CA PHE A 200 12.19 5.80 -3.53
C PHE A 200 13.37 6.28 -4.37
N VAL A 201 14.03 5.39 -5.12
CA VAL A 201 15.16 5.74 -5.99
C VAL A 201 14.71 6.49 -7.25
N PHE A 202 13.53 6.15 -7.79
CA PHE A 202 13.02 6.73 -9.04
C PHE A 202 11.93 7.81 -8.84
N SER A 203 11.57 8.15 -7.59
CA SER A 203 10.62 9.24 -7.30
C SER A 203 11.19 10.65 -7.56
N GLU A 204 12.44 10.78 -8.01
CA GLU A 204 13.06 12.08 -8.32
C GLU A 204 13.02 12.49 -9.81
N ASN A 205 12.32 11.75 -10.69
CA ASN A 205 12.11 12.15 -12.10
C ASN A 205 10.64 12.42 -12.42
#